data_AF-A0A6B1AQ01-F1
#
_entry.id   AF-A0A6B1AQ01-F1
#
_cell.length_a   1.000
_cell.length_b   1.000
_cell.length_c   1.000
_cell.angle_alpha   90.00
_cell.angle_beta   90.00
_cell.angle_gamma   90.00
#
_symmetry.space_group_name_H-M   'P 1'
#
loop_
_entity.id
_entity.type
_entity.pdbx_description
1 polymer ?
#
loop_
_entity_poly.entity_id
_entity_poly.type
_entity_poly.pdbx_seq_one_letter_code
_entity_poly.pdbx_strand_id
1 'polypeptide(L)'
;MQSKSIFRFMAVLAALIVSLAAYAHTPLKTSSPAADSTVAQASAIEVEFNGPVRLVRLQVMHGEVEVPTEFAVNPEPVAAYRIDAPDIPAGKITVEWAAIGADGHTLTDTFSFTVDPNAAATAGN
;
A
#
# COMPACT_ATOMS: atom_id res chain seq x y z
N MET A 1 -46.02 -17.34 -5.31
CA MET A 1 -45.12 -17.13 -4.15
C MET A 1 -43.67 -17.55 -4.49
N GLN A 2 -43.11 -17.05 -5.59
CA GLN A 2 -41.76 -17.46 -6.10
C GLN A 2 -40.84 -16.26 -6.42
N SER A 3 -41.38 -15.03 -6.57
CA SER A 3 -40.59 -13.86 -6.99
C SER A 3 -39.70 -13.27 -5.89
N LYS A 4 -40.09 -13.39 -4.61
CA LYS A 4 -39.32 -12.84 -3.47
C LYS A 4 -38.00 -13.59 -3.24
N SER A 5 -37.95 -14.88 -3.54
CA SER A 5 -36.73 -15.70 -3.37
C SER A 5 -35.73 -15.47 -4.49
N ILE A 6 -36.20 -15.29 -5.73
CA ILE A 6 -35.39 -14.97 -6.90
C ILE A 6 -34.78 -13.56 -6.77
N PHE A 7 -35.56 -12.58 -6.33
CA PHE A 7 -35.06 -11.22 -6.12
C PHE A 7 -34.00 -11.16 -5.01
N ARG A 8 -34.15 -11.96 -3.96
CA ARG A 8 -33.14 -12.11 -2.88
C ARG A 8 -31.85 -12.77 -3.38
N PHE A 9 -31.95 -13.82 -4.18
CA PHE A 9 -30.79 -14.49 -4.77
C PHE A 9 -30.03 -13.57 -5.73
N MET A 10 -30.76 -12.80 -6.56
CA MET A 10 -30.16 -11.86 -7.50
C MET A 10 -29.49 -10.69 -6.79
N ALA A 11 -30.05 -10.19 -5.69
CA ALA A 11 -29.46 -9.13 -4.87
C ALA A 11 -28.18 -9.59 -4.15
N VAL A 12 -28.16 -10.82 -3.61
CA VAL A 12 -26.95 -11.40 -3.00
C VAL A 12 -25.86 -11.63 -4.04
N LEU A 13 -26.21 -12.13 -5.24
CA LEU A 13 -25.27 -12.32 -6.32
C LEU A 13 -24.68 -10.99 -6.80
N ALA A 14 -25.52 -9.95 -6.99
CA ALA A 14 -25.08 -8.60 -7.37
C ALA A 14 -24.13 -7.98 -6.34
N ALA A 15 -24.38 -8.17 -5.04
CA ALA A 15 -23.49 -7.71 -3.98
C ALA A 15 -22.13 -8.42 -4.00
N LEU A 16 -22.08 -9.69 -4.42
CA LEU A 16 -20.84 -10.46 -4.53
C LEU A 16 -19.97 -10.02 -5.71
N ILE A 17 -20.54 -9.48 -6.80
CA ILE A 17 -19.78 -9.02 -7.98
C ILE A 17 -19.15 -7.64 -7.75
N VAL A 18 -19.79 -6.80 -6.93
CA VAL A 18 -19.28 -5.45 -6.61
C VAL A 18 -18.00 -5.51 -5.77
N SER A 19 -17.82 -6.54 -4.93
CA SER A 19 -16.60 -6.68 -4.11
C SER A 19 -15.36 -7.09 -4.92
N LEU A 20 -15.50 -7.70 -6.11
CA LEU A 20 -14.35 -7.99 -6.99
C LEU A 20 -13.91 -6.78 -7.83
N ALA A 21 -14.75 -5.76 -7.98
CA ALA A 21 -14.43 -4.58 -8.80
C ALA A 21 -13.48 -3.60 -8.10
N ALA A 22 -13.27 -3.74 -6.78
CA ALA A 22 -12.32 -2.93 -6.02
C ALA A 22 -10.87 -3.45 -6.14
N TYR A 23 -10.64 -4.56 -6.85
CA TYR A 23 -9.32 -5.12 -7.13
C TYR A 23 -8.86 -4.72 -8.53
N ALA A 24 -9.00 -3.44 -8.87
CA ALA A 24 -8.39 -2.90 -10.07
C ALA A 24 -6.86 -2.88 -9.85
N HIS A 25 -6.22 -3.99 -10.26
CA HIS A 25 -4.78 -4.23 -10.35
C HIS A 25 -3.91 -3.03 -9.96
N THR A 26 -3.62 -2.88 -8.67
CA THR A 26 -2.64 -1.89 -8.24
C THR A 26 -1.32 -2.24 -8.93
N PRO A 27 -0.58 -1.27 -9.49
CA PRO A 27 0.71 -1.58 -10.11
C PRO A 27 1.73 -2.01 -9.04
N LEU A 28 1.48 -1.72 -7.76
CA LEU A 28 2.27 -2.17 -6.64
C LEU A 28 2.03 -3.66 -6.39
N LYS A 29 3.09 -4.46 -6.49
CA LYS A 29 3.09 -5.90 -6.29
C LYS A 29 3.30 -6.25 -4.82
N THR A 30 4.30 -5.67 -4.18
CA THR A 30 4.61 -5.86 -2.75
C THR A 30 5.16 -4.59 -2.12
N SER A 31 5.11 -4.52 -0.79
CA SER A 31 5.77 -3.51 0.00
C SER A 31 6.44 -4.11 1.24
N SER A 32 7.48 -3.46 1.74
CA SER A 32 8.05 -3.69 3.06
C SER A 32 8.22 -2.34 3.78
N PRO A 33 7.58 -2.12 4.93
CA PRO A 33 6.57 -2.98 5.57
C PRO A 33 5.37 -3.31 4.67
N ALA A 34 4.79 -4.50 4.86
CA ALA A 34 3.65 -4.94 4.07
C ALA A 34 2.39 -4.12 4.41
N ALA A 35 1.50 -3.95 3.42
CA ALA A 35 0.20 -3.32 3.65
C ALA A 35 -0.56 -4.02 4.79
N ASP A 36 -1.16 -3.21 5.66
CA ASP A 36 -1.92 -3.59 6.85
C ASP A 36 -1.13 -4.39 7.90
N SER A 37 0.20 -4.47 7.77
CA SER A 37 1.05 -5.16 8.75
C SER A 37 1.32 -4.31 10.00
N THR A 38 1.67 -4.98 11.09
CA THR A 38 2.26 -4.36 12.28
C THR A 38 3.71 -4.82 12.41
N VAL A 39 4.64 -3.86 12.53
CA VAL A 39 6.07 -4.11 12.69
C VAL A 39 6.58 -3.45 13.97
N ALA A 40 7.63 -4.02 14.56
CA ALA A 40 8.25 -3.43 15.76
C ALA A 40 8.93 -2.08 15.45
N GLN A 41 9.52 -1.97 14.26
CA GLN A 41 10.23 -0.80 13.76
C GLN A 41 10.30 -0.84 12.24
N ALA A 42 10.50 0.32 11.61
CA ALA A 42 10.82 0.46 10.20
C ALA A 42 11.81 1.61 10.03
N SER A 43 12.76 1.49 9.11
CA SER A 43 13.74 2.55 8.80
C SER A 43 13.85 2.82 7.29
N ALA A 44 13.02 2.16 6.50
CA ALA A 44 12.94 2.30 5.06
C ALA A 44 11.58 1.82 4.56
N ILE A 45 11.20 2.32 3.40
CA ILE A 45 10.07 1.85 2.62
C ILE A 45 10.61 1.18 1.36
N GLU A 46 10.30 -0.10 1.19
CA GLU A 46 10.56 -0.83 -0.03
C GLU A 46 9.25 -1.08 -0.77
N VAL A 47 9.27 -0.85 -2.07
CA VAL A 47 8.13 -1.09 -2.95
C VAL A 47 8.59 -1.86 -4.18
N GLU A 48 7.85 -2.90 -4.53
CA GLU A 48 8.02 -3.65 -5.77
C GLU A 48 6.77 -3.48 -6.62
N PHE A 49 6.93 -3.10 -7.88
CA PHE A 49 5.86 -2.96 -8.86
C PHE A 49 5.78 -4.22 -9.76
N ASN A 50 4.63 -4.42 -10.41
CA ASN A 50 4.41 -5.52 -11.34
C ASN A 50 5.29 -5.45 -12.61
N GLY A 51 5.95 -4.32 -12.85
CA GLY A 51 6.92 -4.10 -13.91
C GLY A 51 7.71 -2.81 -13.68
N PRO A 52 8.66 -2.48 -14.57
CA PRO A 52 9.43 -1.25 -14.45
C PRO A 52 8.54 0.00 -14.54
N VAL A 53 8.68 0.90 -13.58
CA VAL A 53 8.00 2.20 -13.54
C VAL A 53 9.02 3.28 -13.19
N ARG A 54 8.67 4.55 -13.38
CA ARG A 54 9.41 5.67 -12.77
C ARG A 54 8.66 6.11 -11.52
N LEU A 55 9.19 5.85 -10.34
CA LEU A 55 8.65 6.39 -9.10
C LEU A 55 8.95 7.90 -9.02
N VAL A 56 7.89 8.72 -9.04
CA VAL A 56 7.99 10.19 -9.09
C VAL A 56 7.57 10.87 -7.80
N ARG A 57 6.87 10.15 -6.91
CA ARG A 57 6.54 10.59 -5.55
C ARG A 57 6.53 9.38 -4.62
N LEU A 58 7.12 9.53 -3.44
CA LEU A 58 6.87 8.68 -2.29
C LEU A 58 6.87 9.56 -1.03
N GLN A 59 5.73 9.62 -0.35
CA GLN A 59 5.57 10.36 0.90
C GLN A 59 5.15 9.41 2.00
N VAL A 60 5.77 9.56 3.16
CA VAL A 60 5.48 8.79 4.36
C VAL A 60 4.80 9.74 5.34
N MET A 61 3.61 9.36 5.82
CA MET A 61 2.77 10.21 6.65
C MET A 61 2.49 9.53 7.99
N HIS A 62 2.61 10.28 9.08
CA HIS A 62 2.09 9.93 10.40
C HIS A 62 0.94 10.89 10.74
N GLY A 63 -0.30 10.45 10.51
CA GLY A 63 -1.46 11.34 10.53
C GLY A 63 -1.34 12.40 9.43
N GLU A 64 -1.35 13.68 9.80
CA GLU A 64 -1.19 14.82 8.87
C GLU A 64 0.27 15.28 8.73
N VAL A 65 1.21 14.66 9.46
CA VAL A 65 2.63 15.04 9.48
C VAL A 65 3.43 14.17 8.52
N GLU A 66 4.15 14.79 7.59
CA GLU A 66 5.10 14.09 6.72
C GLU A 66 6.36 13.68 7.50
N VAL A 67 6.73 12.41 7.39
CA VAL A 67 7.97 11.84 7.90
C VAL A 67 9.05 12.03 6.84
N PRO A 68 10.20 12.63 7.18
CA PRO A 68 11.30 12.82 6.24
C PRO A 68 11.79 11.49 5.63
N THR A 69 12.11 11.52 4.34
CA THR A 69 12.68 10.38 3.62
C THR A 69 13.85 10.86 2.75
N GLU A 70 14.69 9.92 2.34
CA GLU A 70 15.74 10.17 1.33
C GLU A 70 15.22 9.96 -0.11
N PHE A 71 13.91 10.11 -0.33
CA PHE A 71 13.34 9.92 -1.66
C PHE A 71 13.97 10.87 -2.68
N ALA A 72 14.53 10.29 -3.73
CA ALA A 72 14.98 10.98 -4.92
C ALA A 72 14.44 10.24 -6.15
N VAL A 73 14.03 11.01 -7.15
CA VAL A 73 13.52 10.44 -8.40
C VAL A 73 14.67 9.72 -9.12
N ASN A 74 14.45 8.44 -9.42
CA ASN A 74 15.33 7.68 -10.30
C ASN A 74 14.90 7.90 -11.77
N PRO A 75 15.77 8.45 -12.64
CA PRO A 75 15.46 8.63 -14.05
C PRO A 75 15.45 7.30 -14.83
N GLU A 76 15.88 6.18 -14.24
CA GLU A 76 15.75 4.87 -14.85
C GLU A 76 14.49 4.15 -14.33
N PRO A 77 13.60 3.67 -15.21
CA PRO A 77 12.47 2.86 -14.78
C PRO A 77 12.97 1.53 -14.23
N VAL A 78 12.61 1.22 -12.98
CA VAL A 78 12.93 -0.05 -12.32
C VAL A 78 11.68 -0.59 -11.63
N ALA A 79 11.68 -1.89 -11.32
CA ALA A 79 10.54 -2.52 -10.67
C ALA A 79 10.59 -2.42 -9.14
N ALA A 80 11.78 -2.24 -8.54
CA ALA A 80 11.95 -2.23 -7.11
C ALA A 80 12.66 -0.95 -6.66
N TYR A 81 12.16 -0.36 -5.58
CA TYR A 81 12.71 0.83 -4.95
C TYR A 81 12.90 0.58 -3.45
N ARG A 82 13.98 1.11 -2.90
CA ARG A 82 14.21 1.24 -1.46
C ARG A 82 14.44 2.71 -1.16
N ILE A 83 13.65 3.26 -0.24
CA ILE A 83 13.73 4.64 0.19
C ILE A 83 14.00 4.62 1.69
N ASP A 84 15.14 5.14 2.10
CA ASP A 84 15.46 5.23 3.52
C ASP A 84 14.60 6.32 4.20
N ALA A 85 14.12 5.98 5.39
CA ALA A 85 13.22 6.78 6.21
C ALA A 85 13.56 6.48 7.68
N PRO A 86 14.70 7.01 8.20
CA PRO A 86 15.29 6.55 9.46
C PRO A 86 14.45 6.87 10.70
N ASP A 87 13.58 7.88 10.63
CA ASP A 87 12.86 8.44 11.77
C ASP A 87 11.35 8.14 11.74
N ILE A 88 10.94 6.95 11.26
CA ILE A 88 9.52 6.54 11.26
C ILE A 88 9.05 6.37 12.72
N PRO A 89 8.05 7.15 13.18
CA PRO A 89 7.55 7.08 14.54
C PRO A 89 6.66 5.86 14.79
N ALA A 90 6.46 5.51 16.06
CA ALA A 90 5.41 4.56 16.46
C ALA A 90 4.02 5.12 16.12
N GLY A 91 3.11 4.24 15.67
CA GLY A 91 1.76 4.60 15.26
C GLY A 91 1.40 4.10 13.87
N LYS A 92 0.24 4.54 13.36
CA LYS A 92 -0.21 4.23 12.01
C LYS A 92 0.55 5.11 11.02
N ILE A 93 1.19 4.48 10.06
CA ILE A 93 1.93 5.11 8.97
C ILE A 93 1.17 4.89 7.66
N THR A 94 1.06 5.94 6.87
CA THR A 94 0.50 5.90 5.52
C THR A 94 1.59 6.23 4.52
N VAL A 95 1.76 5.40 3.51
CA VAL A 95 2.67 5.63 2.39
C VAL A 95 1.82 5.99 1.19
N GLU A 96 2.08 7.14 0.61
CA GLU A 96 1.46 7.59 -0.64
C GLU A 96 2.51 7.59 -1.74
N TRP A 97 2.16 7.08 -2.92
CA TRP A 97 3.10 7.04 -4.03
C TRP A 97 2.45 7.44 -5.35
N ALA A 98 3.29 7.91 -6.27
CA ALA A 98 2.94 8.12 -7.66
C ALA A 98 4.05 7.59 -8.57
N ALA A 99 3.67 6.85 -9.61
CA ALA A 99 4.61 6.25 -10.55
C ALA A 99 4.12 6.40 -11.99
N ILE A 100 5.05 6.50 -12.94
CA ILE A 100 4.76 6.57 -14.37
C ILE A 100 5.10 5.22 -15.02
N GLY A 101 4.11 4.59 -15.64
CA GLY A 101 4.26 3.33 -16.37
C GLY A 101 4.93 3.48 -17.73
N ALA A 102 5.22 2.37 -18.39
CA ALA A 102 5.82 2.35 -19.73
C ALA A 102 4.92 2.99 -20.82
N ASP A 103 3.61 3.00 -20.60
CA ASP A 103 2.60 3.64 -21.44
C ASP A 103 2.48 5.16 -21.20
N GLY A 104 3.26 5.71 -20.27
CA GLY A 104 3.28 7.12 -19.93
C GLY A 104 2.14 7.57 -19.01
N HIS A 105 1.26 6.65 -18.57
CA HIS A 105 0.23 7.00 -17.60
C HIS A 105 0.81 7.09 -16.19
N THR A 106 0.37 8.11 -15.45
CA THR A 106 0.64 8.23 -14.02
C THR A 106 -0.37 7.41 -13.25
N LEU A 107 0.14 6.55 -12.37
CA LEU A 107 -0.62 5.76 -11.41
C LEU A 107 -0.31 6.29 -10.02
N THR A 108 -1.31 6.27 -9.14
CA THR A 108 -1.20 6.69 -7.75
C THR A 108 -1.94 5.72 -6.87
N ASP A 109 -1.39 5.42 -5.70
CA ASP A 109 -2.08 4.65 -4.69
C ASP A 109 -1.51 4.96 -3.31
N THR A 110 -2.10 4.33 -2.30
CA THR A 110 -1.67 4.42 -0.91
C THR A 110 -1.74 3.05 -0.23
N PHE A 111 -0.87 2.84 0.75
CA PHE A 111 -1.00 1.74 1.69
C PHE A 111 -0.64 2.20 3.09
N SER A 112 -1.03 1.44 4.11
CA SER A 112 -0.68 1.73 5.50
C SER A 112 -0.03 0.54 6.18
N PHE A 113 0.73 0.80 7.23
CA PHE A 113 1.21 -0.18 8.19
C PHE A 113 1.24 0.45 9.59
N THR A 114 1.43 -0.36 10.62
CA THR A 114 1.52 0.12 12.01
C THR A 114 2.91 -0.17 12.56
N VAL A 115 3.53 0.82 13.18
CA VAL A 115 4.73 0.63 14.00
C VAL A 115 4.30 0.52 15.45
N ASP A 116 4.44 -0.66 16.03
CA ASP A 116 4.23 -0.91 17.46
C ASP A 116 5.50 -1.54 18.05
N PRO A 117 6.30 -0.80 18.82
CA PRO A 117 7.51 -1.30 19.47
C PRO A 117 7.30 -2.58 20.32
N ASN A 118 6.06 -2.89 20.71
CA ASN A 118 5.73 -4.08 21.48
C ASN A 118 5.37 -5.30 20.63
N ALA A 119 5.26 -5.18 19.31
CA ALA A 119 4.78 -6.25 18.42
C ALA A 119 5.67 -7.52 18.44
N ALA A 120 6.94 -7.41 18.84
CA ALA A 120 7.85 -8.54 19.03
C ALA A 120 8.09 -8.89 20.53
N ALA A 121 7.62 -8.06 21.46
CA ALA A 121 7.93 -8.18 22.89
C ALA A 121 7.07 -9.24 23.63
N THR A 122 6.09 -9.87 22.97
CA THR A 122 5.18 -10.85 23.60
C THR A 122 5.68 -12.30 23.51
N ALA A 123 6.88 -12.55 23.01
CA ALA A 123 7.49 -13.89 23.00
C ALA A 123 8.43 -14.07 24.20
N GLY A 124 7.87 -14.26 25.41
CA GLY A 124 8.68 -14.57 26.58
C GLY A 124 7.94 -14.47 27.91
N ASN A 125 7.18 -15.51 28.25
CA ASN A 125 6.95 -15.98 29.62
C ASN A 125 6.63 -17.48 29.58
#